data_AF-A0A935TRL9-F1
#
_entry.id   AF-A0A935TRL9-F1
#
_cell.length_a   1.000
_cell.length_b   1.000
_cell.length_c   1.000
_cell.angle_alpha   90.00
_cell.angle_beta   90.00
_cell.angle_gamma   90.00
#
_symmetry.space_group_name_H-M   'P 1'
#
loop_
_entity.id
_entity.type
_entity.pdbx_description
1 polymer ?
#
loop_
_entity_poly.entity_id
_entity_poly.type
_entity_poly.pdbx_seq_one_letter_code
_entity_poly.pdbx_strand_id
1 'polypeptide(L)' 'MGKGDRRTRRGKIWNGSFGNSRPKKSKKQTSAAKPA' A
#
# COMPACT_ATOMS: atom_id res chain seq x y z
N MET A 1 -10.60 8.21 -3.83
CA MET A 1 -9.65 7.74 -2.79
C MET A 1 -8.98 8.94 -2.12
N GLY A 2 -9.44 9.28 -0.91
CA GLY A 2 -8.98 10.44 -0.15
C GLY A 2 -7.90 10.11 0.89
N LYS A 3 -7.49 11.11 1.66
CA LYS A 3 -6.49 10.96 2.74
C LYS A 3 -6.95 10.05 3.87
N GLY A 4 -8.27 9.91 4.08
CA GLY A 4 -8.84 9.04 5.13
C GLY A 4 -8.79 7.54 4.81
N ASP A 5 -8.60 7.15 3.55
CA ASP A 5 -8.66 5.74 3.16
C ASP A 5 -7.29 5.05 3.32
N ARG A 6 -7.14 4.34 4.45
CA ARG A 6 -5.93 3.60 4.83
C ARG A 6 -5.56 2.44 3.89
N ARG A 7 -6.45 2.00 3.01
CA ARG A 7 -6.15 0.94 2.03
C ARG A 7 -5.38 1.48 0.84
N THR A 8 -5.41 2.78 0.61
CA THR A 8 -4.87 3.42 -0.59
C THR A 8 -3.46 3.94 -0.36
N ARG A 9 -2.70 4.12 -1.44
CA ARG A 9 -1.37 4.74 -1.33
C ARG A 9 -1.45 6.13 -0.70
N ARG A 10 -2.45 6.95 -1.08
CA ARG A 10 -2.65 8.30 -0.55
C ARG A 10 -2.97 8.32 0.95
N GLY A 11 -3.89 7.48 1.42
CA GLY A 11 -4.18 7.42 2.85
C GLY A 11 -3.05 6.82 3.68
N LYS A 12 -2.29 5.86 3.13
CA LYS A 12 -1.05 5.37 3.77
C LYS A 12 0.07 6.41 3.83
N ILE A 13 0.17 7.30 2.84
CA ILE A 13 1.10 8.45 2.89
C ILE A 13 0.67 9.40 4.02
N TRP A 14 -0.61 9.77 4.07
CA TRP A 14 -1.13 10.69 5.08
C TRP A 14 -1.01 10.15 6.51
N ASN A 15 -1.33 8.87 6.70
CA ASN A 15 -1.24 8.21 7.99
C ASN A 15 0.18 7.73 8.35
N GLY A 16 1.19 7.95 7.48
CA GLY A 16 2.57 7.52 7.71
C GLY A 16 2.81 6.01 7.70
N SER A 17 1.81 5.18 7.40
CA SER A 17 1.91 3.71 7.46
C SER A 17 2.34 3.08 6.12
N PHE A 18 2.69 1.79 6.16
CA PHE A 18 3.13 1.02 5.00
C PHE A 18 2.20 -0.19 4.73
N GLY A 19 2.45 -0.92 3.65
CA GLY A 19 1.82 -2.21 3.33
C GLY A 19 1.61 -2.33 1.82
N ASN A 20 0.71 -3.21 1.38
CA ASN A 20 0.61 -3.60 -0.03
C ASN A 20 0.54 -2.40 -1.02
N SER A 21 -0.27 -1.39 -0.72
CA SER A 21 -0.44 -0.19 -1.56
C SER A 21 0.69 0.85 -1.45
N ARG A 22 1.50 0.80 -0.36
CA ARG A 22 2.66 1.68 -0.09
C ARG A 22 3.80 0.88 0.56
N PRO A 23 4.56 0.09 -0.22
CA PRO A 23 5.67 -0.71 0.28
C PRO A 23 6.89 0.16 0.63
N LYS A 24 7.76 -0.33 1.53
CA LYS A 24 9.08 0.28 1.79
C LYS A 24 10.01 -0.03 0.62
N LYS A 25 10.92 0.90 0.29
CA LYS A 25 11.86 0.84 -0.87
C LYS A 25 12.60 -0.50 -1.06
N SER A 26 12.71 -1.33 -0.02
CA SER A 26 13.38 -2.64 -0.07
C SER A 26 12.47 -3.85 -0.38
N LYS A 27 11.14 -3.73 -0.31
CA LYS A 27 10.23 -4.82 -0.69
C LYS A 27 9.62 -4.51 -2.05
N LYS A 28 10.27 -5.01 -3.11
CA LYS A 28 9.61 -5.33 -4.38
C LYS A 28 8.29 -6.02 -4.04
N GLN A 29 7.21 -5.54 -4.64
CA GLN A 29 5.84 -5.97 -4.36
C GLN A 29 5.76 -7.48 -4.19
N THR A 30 5.59 -7.94 -2.95
CA THR A 30 5.14 -9.31 -2.72
C THR A 30 3.71 -9.38 -3.25
N SER A 31 3.59 -10.15 -4.33
CA SER A 31 2.38 -10.85 -4.77
C SER A 31 1.17 -9.99 -5.12
N ALA A 32 1.20 -9.43 -6.32
CA ALA A 32 0.06 -9.60 -7.22
C ALA A 32 0.33 -10.85 -8.08
N ALA A 33 0.20 -12.03 -7.49
CA ALA A 33 0.21 -13.28 -8.25
C ALA A 33 -0.89 -14.20 -7.71
N LYS A 34 -2.03 -14.06 -8.39
CA LYS A 34 -3.10 -15.04 -8.68
C LYS A 34 -3.78 -15.77 -7.50
N PRO A 35 -5.11 -15.66 -7.37
CA PRO A 35 -5.93 -16.85 -7.23
C PRO A 35 -6.28 -17.41 -8.62
N ALA A 36 -6.18 -18.75 -8.69
CA ALA A 36 -6.58 -19.75 -9.70
C ALA A 36 -7.22 -19.27 -11.01
#